data_AF-A0A482VN24-F1
#
_entry.id   AF-A0A482VN24-F1
#
_cell.length_a   1.000
_cell.length_b   1.000
_cell.length_c   1.000
_cell.angle_alpha   90.00
_cell.angle_beta   90.00
_cell.angle_gamma   90.00
#
_symmetry.space_group_name_H-M   'P 1'
#
loop_
_entity.id
_entity.type
_entity.pdbx_description
1 polymer ?
#
loop_
_entity_poly.entity_id
_entity_poly.type
_entity_poly.pdbx_seq_one_letter_code
_entity_poly.pdbx_strand_id
1 'polypeptide(L)'
;MQVDDVDDRGSVIVVEIPDTKTHKPRTFSIINGSNTVHTIDVFRKYRMLRLENISHKRLFISYRNKKCTVQPVGVNTFSKFPQKIAQFIGLQNPEEYTGHSFRRSSATLLLDSGADITVVKTHGGWRSNSVVEGYIEDSLNNKIEISRKIIIQ
;
A
#
# COMPACT_ATOMS: atom_id res chain seq x y z
N MET A 1 -4.65 -4.43 -12.13
CA MET A 1 -3.31 -4.99 -11.96
C MET A 1 -3.21 -6.36 -12.60
N GLN A 2 -2.47 -6.37 -13.70
CA GLN A 2 -2.06 -7.52 -14.48
C GLN A 2 -0.59 -7.85 -14.18
N VAL A 3 -0.12 -8.98 -14.69
CA VAL A 3 1.31 -9.36 -14.59
C VAL A 3 2.19 -8.35 -15.29
N ASP A 4 1.77 -7.94 -16.48
CA ASP A 4 2.51 -7.06 -17.37
C ASP A 4 2.56 -5.62 -16.86
N ASP A 5 1.72 -5.29 -15.86
CA ASP A 5 1.74 -3.99 -15.17
C ASP A 5 2.93 -3.87 -14.19
N VAL A 6 3.75 -4.92 -14.01
CA VAL A 6 4.85 -4.96 -13.03
C VAL A 6 6.19 -5.29 -13.69
N ASP A 7 7.10 -4.33 -13.60
CA ASP A 7 8.45 -4.39 -14.15
C ASP A 7 9.49 -4.56 -13.02
N ASP A 8 10.13 -5.73 -12.94
CA ASP A 8 11.18 -6.03 -11.95
C ASP A 8 12.55 -5.69 -12.55
N ARG A 9 13.18 -4.63 -12.04
CA ARG A 9 14.48 -4.11 -12.49
C ARG A 9 15.63 -4.48 -11.55
N GLY A 10 15.49 -5.52 -10.75
CA GLY A 10 16.53 -5.95 -9.82
C GLY A 10 16.40 -5.25 -8.45
N SER A 11 16.91 -4.03 -8.31
CA SER A 11 16.88 -3.30 -7.04
C SER A 11 15.59 -2.51 -6.80
N VAL A 12 14.74 -2.40 -7.83
CA VAL A 12 13.47 -1.69 -7.80
C VAL A 12 12.44 -2.46 -8.62
N ILE A 13 11.21 -2.50 -8.12
CA ILE A 13 10.03 -2.94 -8.90
C ILE A 13 9.23 -1.70 -9.25
N VAL A 14 8.92 -1.52 -10.53
CA VAL A 14 8.08 -0.43 -11.03
C VAL A 14 6.70 -1.01 -11.35
N VAL A 15 5.66 -0.41 -10.79
CA VAL A 15 4.27 -0.86 -10.96
C VAL A 15 3.47 0.22 -11.66
N GLU A 16 2.87 -0.13 -12.79
CA GLU A 16 1.94 0.71 -13.52
C GLU A 16 0.49 0.40 -13.11
N ILE A 17 -0.32 1.44 -13.01
CA ILE A 17 -1.75 1.37 -12.79
C ILE A 17 -2.40 2.11 -13.96
N PRO A 18 -2.69 1.41 -15.07
CA PRO A 18 -3.16 2.07 -16.30
C PRO A 18 -4.58 2.61 -16.15
N ASP A 19 -5.45 1.86 -15.47
CA ASP A 19 -6.83 2.23 -15.23
C ASP A 19 -7.04 2.66 -13.76
N THR A 20 -7.55 3.87 -13.58
CA THR A 20 -7.90 4.40 -12.27
C THR A 20 -9.32 4.96 -12.30
N LYS A 21 -9.96 5.08 -11.12
CA LYS A 21 -11.26 5.77 -10.96
C LYS A 21 -11.27 7.16 -11.62
N THR A 22 -10.10 7.78 -11.79
CA THR A 22 -9.93 9.11 -12.40
C THR A 22 -9.42 9.10 -13.85
N HIS A 23 -9.29 7.92 -14.47
CA HIS A 23 -8.83 7.70 -15.85
C HIS A 23 -7.46 8.33 -16.15
N LYS A 24 -6.63 8.44 -15.10
CA LYS A 24 -5.25 8.89 -15.20
C LYS A 24 -4.35 7.73 -14.80
N PRO A 25 -3.44 7.28 -15.67
CA PRO A 25 -2.49 6.25 -15.32
C PRO A 25 -1.57 6.76 -14.21
N ARG A 26 -1.06 5.84 -13.39
CA ARG A 26 -0.12 6.14 -12.32
C ARG A 26 0.95 5.09 -12.26
N THR A 27 2.11 5.48 -11.76
CA THR A 27 3.22 4.58 -11.52
C THR A 27 3.70 4.75 -10.10
N PHE A 28 4.06 3.66 -9.44
CA PHE A 28 4.77 3.70 -8.17
C PHE A 28 5.92 2.70 -8.16
N SER A 29 6.89 2.90 -7.27
CA SER A 29 8.07 2.05 -7.16
C SER A 29 8.12 1.38 -5.80
N ILE A 30 8.64 0.16 -5.78
CA ILE A 30 8.89 -0.62 -4.56
C ILE A 30 10.40 -0.87 -4.49
N ILE A 31 11.00 -0.48 -3.39
CA ILE A 31 12.41 -0.73 -3.07
C ILE A 31 12.50 -1.53 -1.77
N ASN A 32 13.61 -2.23 -1.56
CA ASN A 32 13.92 -2.78 -0.24
C ASN A 32 14.36 -1.62 0.67
N GLY A 33 13.75 -1.51 1.85
CA GLY A 33 14.18 -0.59 2.88
C GLY A 33 15.28 -1.17 3.75
N SER A 34 15.68 -0.42 4.79
CA SER A 34 16.55 -0.91 5.88
C SER A 34 15.83 -1.82 6.89
N ASN A 35 14.56 -2.12 6.64
CA ASN A 35 13.73 -2.97 7.48
C ASN A 35 14.04 -4.46 7.25
N THR A 36 13.65 -5.29 8.21
CA THR A 36 13.86 -6.75 8.19
C THR A 36 13.10 -7.47 7.06
N VAL A 37 12.17 -6.79 6.38
CA VAL A 37 11.36 -7.36 5.30
C VAL A 37 11.88 -6.89 3.94
N HIS A 38 12.59 -7.79 3.26
CA HIS A 38 12.98 -7.60 1.86
C HIS A 38 11.76 -7.77 0.94
N THR A 39 11.04 -6.67 0.72
CA THR A 39 9.75 -6.63 0.01
C THR A 39 9.86 -7.15 -1.43
N ILE A 40 10.97 -6.86 -2.12
CA ILE A 40 11.25 -7.36 -3.47
C ILE A 40 11.34 -8.90 -3.47
N ASP A 41 12.00 -9.48 -2.46
CA ASP A 41 12.17 -10.93 -2.37
C ASP A 41 10.85 -11.64 -2.06
N VAL A 42 9.99 -11.02 -1.24
CA VAL A 42 8.61 -11.48 -1.02
C VAL A 42 7.83 -11.50 -2.33
N PHE A 43 7.93 -10.45 -3.14
CA PHE A 43 7.28 -10.39 -4.45
C PHE A 43 7.81 -11.46 -5.42
N ARG A 44 9.14 -11.65 -5.50
CA ARG A 44 9.76 -12.67 -6.34
C ARG A 44 9.35 -14.07 -5.93
N LYS A 45 9.36 -14.36 -4.63
CA LYS A 45 8.87 -15.62 -4.08
C LYS A 45 7.41 -15.86 -4.46
N TYR A 46 6.56 -14.84 -4.37
CA TYR A 46 5.18 -14.94 -4.84
C TYR A 46 5.11 -15.27 -6.34
N ARG A 47 5.88 -14.57 -7.18
CA ARG A 47 5.93 -14.80 -8.62
C ARG A 47 6.34 -16.24 -8.98
N MET A 48 7.34 -16.80 -8.29
CA MET A 48 7.78 -18.19 -8.51
C MET A 48 6.71 -19.23 -8.15
N LEU A 49 5.80 -18.91 -7.23
CA LEU A 49 4.70 -19.81 -6.85
C LEU A 49 3.53 -19.77 -7.85
N ARG A 50 3.53 -18.85 -8.82
CA ARG A 50 2.42 -18.73 -9.78
C ARG A 50 2.52 -19.82 -10.84
N LEU A 51 1.35 -20.29 -11.29
CA LEU A 51 1.23 -21.29 -12.34
C LEU A 51 1.51 -20.65 -13.72
N GLU A 52 2.13 -21.38 -14.63
CA GLU A 52 2.49 -20.89 -15.97
C GLU A 52 1.29 -20.84 -16.93
N ASN A 53 0.30 -21.73 -16.75
CA ASN A 53 -0.83 -21.90 -17.67
C ASN A 53 -2.14 -21.26 -17.14
N ILE A 54 -2.14 -19.95 -16.93
CA ILE A 54 -3.33 -19.20 -16.48
C ILE A 54 -3.95 -18.48 -17.67
N SER A 55 -5.26 -18.66 -17.89
CA SER A 55 -6.00 -18.08 -19.03
C SER A 55 -6.17 -16.56 -18.99
N HIS A 56 -5.74 -15.91 -17.89
CA HIS A 56 -5.89 -14.48 -17.69
C HIS A 56 -4.60 -13.86 -17.16
N LYS A 57 -4.47 -12.54 -17.34
CA LYS A 57 -3.29 -11.79 -16.91
C LYS A 57 -3.36 -11.23 -15.48
N ARG A 58 -4.38 -11.53 -14.67
CA ARG A 58 -4.50 -11.00 -13.29
C ARG A 58 -3.25 -11.37 -12.47
N LEU A 59 -2.62 -10.37 -11.84
CA LEU A 59 -1.41 -10.57 -11.04
C LEU A 59 -1.69 -11.46 -9.82
N PHE A 60 -2.72 -11.10 -9.05
CA PHE A 60 -3.04 -11.78 -7.79
C PHE A 60 -4.01 -12.94 -8.00
N ILE A 61 -3.51 -14.15 -7.78
CA ILE A 61 -4.27 -15.42 -7.80
C ILE A 61 -4.36 -16.02 -6.40
N SER A 62 -5.41 -16.79 -6.16
CA SER A 62 -5.71 -17.31 -4.83
C SER A 62 -4.70 -18.37 -4.40
N TYR A 63 -4.40 -18.39 -3.11
CA TYR A 63 -3.50 -19.37 -2.51
C TYR A 63 -4.29 -20.23 -1.52
N ARG A 64 -4.34 -21.54 -1.76
CA ARG A 64 -5.09 -22.52 -0.96
C ARG A 64 -4.29 -23.80 -0.85
N ASN A 65 -4.36 -24.48 0.29
CA ASN A 65 -3.68 -25.76 0.51
C ASN A 65 -2.19 -25.72 0.12
N LYS A 66 -1.49 -24.65 0.53
CA LYS A 66 -0.07 -24.41 0.25
C LYS A 66 0.31 -24.29 -1.24
N LYS A 67 -0.64 -23.96 -2.12
CA LYS A 67 -0.38 -23.74 -3.55
C LYS A 67 -1.21 -22.60 -4.14
N CYS A 68 -0.70 -21.96 -5.18
CA CYS A 68 -1.49 -21.06 -6.01
C CYS A 68 -2.53 -21.84 -6.83
N THR A 69 -3.70 -21.24 -7.04
CA THR A 69 -4.72 -21.73 -7.96
C THR A 69 -4.82 -20.80 -9.16
N VAL A 70 -5.56 -21.19 -10.19
CA VAL A 70 -5.79 -20.34 -11.38
C VAL A 70 -6.82 -19.23 -11.12
N GLN A 71 -7.50 -19.20 -9.97
CA GLN A 71 -8.57 -18.24 -9.72
C GLN A 71 -8.00 -16.89 -9.24
N PRO A 72 -8.45 -15.74 -9.78
CA PRO A 72 -8.10 -14.43 -9.26
C PRO A 72 -8.51 -14.26 -7.79
N VAL A 73 -7.75 -13.48 -7.03
CA VAL A 73 -8.17 -13.03 -5.70
C VAL A 73 -9.25 -11.96 -5.84
N GLY A 74 -10.36 -12.14 -5.11
CA GLY A 74 -11.46 -11.17 -5.08
C GLY A 74 -11.17 -9.95 -4.21
N VAL A 75 -11.78 -8.82 -4.53
CA VAL A 75 -11.62 -7.56 -3.77
C VAL A 75 -11.97 -7.72 -2.29
N ASN A 76 -13.03 -8.47 -1.97
CA ASN A 76 -13.45 -8.71 -0.59
C ASN A 76 -12.42 -9.50 0.22
N THR A 77 -11.58 -10.30 -0.43
CA THR A 77 -10.48 -11.00 0.25
C THR A 77 -9.41 -10.01 0.68
N PHE A 78 -8.98 -9.11 -0.22
CA PHE A 78 -8.01 -8.06 0.09
C PHE A 78 -8.53 -7.09 1.14
N SER A 79 -9.81 -6.68 1.05
CA SER A 79 -10.42 -5.76 2.01
C SER A 79 -10.43 -6.29 3.44
N LYS A 80 -10.34 -7.61 3.65
CA LYS A 80 -10.29 -8.26 4.97
C LYS A 80 -8.87 -8.49 5.49
N PHE A 81 -7.81 -8.25 4.71
CA PHE A 81 -6.44 -8.46 5.17
C PHE A 81 -6.07 -7.59 6.38
N PRO A 82 -6.38 -6.29 6.42
CA PRO A 82 -6.06 -5.46 7.58
C PRO A 82 -6.73 -5.98 8.86
N GLN A 83 -8.03 -6.31 8.79
CA GLN A 83 -8.75 -6.97 9.89
C GLN A 83 -8.09 -8.27 10.35
N LYS A 84 -7.72 -9.16 9.42
CA LYS A 84 -7.05 -10.43 9.77
C LYS A 84 -5.70 -10.22 10.45
N ILE A 85 -4.94 -9.24 10.00
CA ILE A 85 -3.64 -8.89 10.59
C ILE A 85 -3.84 -8.31 11.99
N ALA A 86 -4.81 -7.39 12.15
CA ALA A 86 -5.18 -6.82 13.44
C ALA A 86 -5.60 -7.90 14.45
N GLN A 87 -6.41 -8.88 14.02
CA GLN A 87 -6.77 -10.05 14.84
C GLN A 87 -5.54 -10.87 15.23
N PHE A 88 -4.66 -11.15 14.26
CA PHE A 88 -3.48 -11.98 14.49
C PHE A 88 -2.51 -11.37 15.51
N ILE A 89 -2.32 -10.05 15.49
CA ILE A 89 -1.44 -9.35 16.43
C ILE A 89 -2.15 -8.84 17.68
N GLY A 90 -3.45 -9.14 17.85
CA GLY A 90 -4.21 -8.83 19.06
C GLY A 90 -4.60 -7.36 19.25
N LEU A 91 -4.81 -6.60 18.17
CA LEU A 91 -5.32 -5.23 18.29
C LEU A 91 -6.80 -5.21 18.69
N GLN A 92 -7.19 -4.17 19.42
CA GLN A 92 -8.59 -3.89 19.73
C GLN A 92 -9.37 -3.51 18.45
N ASN A 93 -10.68 -3.81 18.45
CA ASN A 93 -11.63 -3.51 17.38
C ASN A 93 -11.13 -3.86 15.97
N PRO A 94 -10.69 -5.11 15.72
CA PRO A 94 -10.12 -5.51 14.43
C PRO A 94 -11.05 -5.26 13.23
N GLU A 95 -12.37 -5.26 13.44
CA GLU A 95 -13.39 -4.94 12.43
C GLU A 95 -13.29 -3.53 11.86
N GLU A 96 -12.67 -2.58 12.56
CA GLU A 96 -12.43 -1.22 12.07
C GLU A 96 -11.28 -1.15 11.05
N TYR A 97 -10.46 -2.20 10.97
CA TYR A 97 -9.34 -2.29 10.03
C TYR A 97 -9.83 -2.76 8.67
N THR A 98 -10.23 -1.79 7.84
CA THR A 98 -10.74 -2.01 6.48
C THR A 98 -9.63 -1.98 5.43
N GLY A 99 -9.95 -2.34 4.19
CA GLY A 99 -9.03 -2.26 3.04
C GLY A 99 -8.37 -0.89 2.81
N HIS A 100 -8.93 0.20 3.35
CA HIS A 100 -8.31 1.53 3.27
C HIS A 100 -7.25 1.80 4.34
N SER A 101 -7.15 0.97 5.39
CA SER A 101 -6.24 1.23 6.51
C SER A 101 -4.78 1.36 6.05
N PHE A 102 -4.27 0.46 5.20
CA PHE A 102 -2.89 0.58 4.70
C PHE A 102 -2.64 1.86 3.90
N ARG A 103 -3.61 2.29 3.09
CA ARG A 103 -3.49 3.53 2.30
C ARG A 103 -3.41 4.76 3.21
N ARG A 104 -4.25 4.81 4.26
CA ARG A 104 -4.24 5.89 5.26
C ARG A 104 -2.92 5.91 6.02
N SER A 105 -2.52 4.78 6.60
CA SER A 105 -1.27 4.66 7.36
C SER A 105 -0.05 5.03 6.52
N SER A 106 0.01 4.61 5.25
CA SER A 106 1.11 4.97 4.36
C SER A 106 1.20 6.48 4.09
N ALA A 107 0.05 7.16 3.98
CA ALA A 107 0.00 8.61 3.79
C ALA A 107 0.45 9.37 5.04
N THR A 108 -0.05 8.96 6.21
CA THR A 108 0.34 9.54 7.49
C THR A 108 1.83 9.32 7.77
N LEU A 109 2.38 8.13 7.51
CA LEU A 109 3.81 7.87 7.69
C LEU A 109 4.69 8.74 6.78
N LEU A 110 4.26 8.99 5.54
CA LEU A 110 4.96 9.88 4.63
C LEU A 110 4.87 11.34 5.09
N LEU A 111 3.72 11.77 5.60
CA LEU A 111 3.57 13.10 6.17
C LEU A 111 4.47 13.27 7.42
N ASP A 112 4.45 12.28 8.32
CA ASP A 112 5.25 12.26 9.56
C ASP A 112 6.76 12.27 9.30
N SER A 113 7.21 11.85 8.11
CA SER A 113 8.60 12.01 7.69
C SER A 113 8.96 13.45 7.26
N GLY A 114 8.03 14.40 7.42
CA GLY A 114 8.17 15.79 7.02
C GLY A 114 7.93 16.04 5.52
N ALA A 115 7.30 15.10 4.81
CA ALA A 115 7.01 15.29 3.40
C ALA A 115 5.96 16.39 3.18
N ASP A 116 6.17 17.22 2.16
CA ASP A 116 5.21 18.25 1.80
C ASP A 116 3.88 17.66 1.28
N ILE A 117 2.81 18.44 1.42
CA ILE A 117 1.47 18.08 0.95
C ILE A 117 1.47 17.69 -0.53
N THR A 118 2.30 18.31 -1.36
CA THR A 118 2.40 17.99 -2.80
C THR A 118 2.96 16.58 -3.03
N VAL A 119 3.92 16.15 -2.21
CA VAL A 119 4.50 14.80 -2.24
C VAL A 119 3.46 13.78 -1.78
N VAL A 120 2.75 14.06 -0.69
CA VAL A 120 1.67 13.18 -0.19
C VAL A 120 0.53 13.07 -1.20
N LYS A 121 0.15 14.18 -1.85
CA LYS A 121 -0.81 14.19 -2.95
C LYS A 121 -0.36 13.33 -4.11
N THR A 122 0.92 13.39 -4.48
CA THR A 122 1.47 12.57 -5.56
C THR A 122 1.42 11.09 -5.19
N HIS A 123 1.85 10.74 -3.96
CA HIS A 123 1.83 9.38 -3.42
C HIS A 123 0.44 8.73 -3.44
N GLY A 124 -0.58 9.40 -2.88
CA GLY A 124 -1.96 8.89 -2.94
C GLY A 124 -2.67 9.17 -4.28
N GLY A 125 -2.05 9.97 -5.15
CA GLY A 125 -2.68 10.67 -6.27
C GLY A 125 -4.03 11.29 -5.91
N TRP A 126 -4.03 12.19 -4.95
CA TRP A 126 -5.17 13.03 -4.61
C TRP A 126 -5.13 14.34 -5.41
N ARG A 127 -6.28 14.76 -5.93
CA ARG A 127 -6.41 16.06 -6.63
C ARG A 127 -6.68 17.20 -5.64
N SER A 128 -7.55 16.96 -4.67
CA SER A 128 -7.90 17.93 -3.62
C SER A 128 -6.93 17.86 -2.45
N ASN A 129 -6.68 19.02 -1.84
CA ASN A 129 -5.92 19.12 -0.58
C ASN A 129 -6.76 18.63 0.61
N SER A 130 -8.09 18.80 0.58
CA SER A 130 -8.98 18.46 1.69
C SER A 130 -8.89 17.02 2.18
N VAL A 131 -8.63 16.07 1.26
CA VAL A 131 -8.45 14.66 1.64
C VAL A 131 -7.13 14.43 2.35
N VAL A 132 -6.09 15.21 1.99
CA VAL A 132 -4.77 15.11 2.61
C VAL A 132 -4.74 15.84 3.95
N GLU A 133 -5.43 16.97 4.06
CA GLU A 133 -5.60 17.75 5.29
C GLU A 133 -6.16 16.89 6.43
N GLY A 134 -7.13 16.01 6.16
CA GLY A 134 -7.62 15.06 7.18
C GLY A 134 -6.52 14.16 7.76
N TYR A 135 -5.51 13.75 6.96
CA TYR A 135 -4.37 12.98 7.49
C TYR A 135 -3.39 13.85 8.29
N ILE A 136 -3.32 15.14 7.98
CA ILE A 136 -2.50 16.12 8.72
C ILE A 136 -3.08 16.34 10.12
N GLU A 137 -4.41 16.49 10.20
CA GLU A 137 -5.12 16.65 11.47
C GLU A 137 -4.97 15.43 12.38
N ASP A 138 -4.95 14.22 11.81
CA ASP A 138 -4.80 12.98 12.58
C ASP A 138 -3.34 12.71 13.04
N SER A 139 -2.34 13.40 12.48
CA SER A 139 -0.93 13.18 12.85
C SER A 139 -0.58 13.78 14.22
N LEU A 140 -0.28 12.90 15.18
CA LEU A 140 0.21 13.30 16.51
C LEU A 140 1.60 13.94 16.45
N ASN A 141 2.50 13.41 15.60
CA ASN A 141 3.85 13.93 15.47
C ASN A 141 3.85 15.37 14.97
N ASN A 142 3.01 15.67 13.97
CA ASN A 142 2.85 17.03 13.47
C ASN A 142 2.30 17.98 14.55
N LYS A 143 1.30 17.52 15.32
CA LYS A 143 0.77 18.27 16.49
C LYS A 143 1.85 18.56 17.53
N ILE A 144 2.72 17.58 17.84
CA ILE A 144 3.85 17.76 18.75
C ILE A 144 4.86 18.77 18.17
N GLU A 145 5.20 18.69 16.88
CA GLU A 145 6.15 19.61 16.25
C GLU A 145 5.65 21.06 16.24
N ILE A 146 4.38 21.27 15.88
CA ILE A 146 3.71 22.58 15.97
C ILE A 146 3.78 23.11 17.40
N SER A 147 3.49 22.26 18.39
CA SER A 147 3.54 22.65 19.81
C SER A 147 4.95 23.08 20.23
N ARG A 148 6.00 22.37 19.78
CA ARG A 148 7.39 22.76 20.06
C ARG A 148 7.76 24.12 19.47
N LYS A 149 7.30 24.41 18.24
CA LYS A 149 7.53 25.72 17.58
C LYS A 149 6.84 26.87 18.31
N ILE A 150 5.74 26.61 19.01
CA ILE A 150 5.03 27.62 19.82
C ILE A 150 5.75 27.88 21.14
N ILE A 151 6.24 26.82 21.80
CA ILE A 151 6.84 26.91 23.15
C ILE A 151 8.27 27.46 23.11
N ILE A 152 9.02 27.24 22.02
CA ILE A 152 10.34 27.82 21.81
C ILE A 152 10.15 29.22 21.17
N GLN A 153 9.78 30.20 21.99
CA GLN A 153 9.97 31.63 21.72
C GLN A 153 11.14 32.16 22.55
#